data_AF-A0A7S2IF30-F1
#
_entry.id   AF-A0A7S2IF30-F1
#
_cell.length_a   1.000
_cell.length_b   1.000
_cell.length_c   1.000
_cell.angle_alpha   90.00
_cell.angle_beta   90.00
_cell.angle_gamma   90.00
#
_symmetry.space_group_name_H-M   'P 1'
#
loop_
_entity.id
_entity.type
_entity.pdbx_description
1 polymer ?
#
loop_
_entity_poly.entity_id
_entity_poly.type
_entity_poly.pdbx_seq_one_letter_code
_entity_poly.pdbx_strand_id
1 'polypeptide(L)'
;GDYASASDLFGSLVPGQQESPQAELVVKAMVPIVKRAMTSTNKAVFQASLDSMRRIEHMFGQSAVDKHIETLAEALEAQLTNPCGDSRGALILKTLSAVCSQDAAAALQRRFPKYAEQVC
;
A
#
# COMPACT_ATOMS: atom_id res chain seq x y z
N GLY A 1 -33.05 -40.86 -30.41
CA GLY A 1 -32.43 -40.27 -29.22
C GLY A 1 -30.95 -40.28 -29.47
N ASP A 2 -30.32 -39.12 -29.39
CA ASP A 2 -28.86 -39.01 -29.32
C ASP A 2 -28.55 -37.66 -28.67
N TYR A 3 -27.81 -37.73 -27.56
CA TYR A 3 -27.58 -36.66 -26.62
C TYR A 3 -26.20 -36.08 -26.93
N ALA A 4 -26.15 -35.01 -27.72
CA ALA A 4 -24.91 -34.32 -28.02
C ALA A 4 -24.50 -33.43 -26.83
N SER A 5 -23.76 -34.06 -25.91
CA SER A 5 -22.66 -33.56 -25.07
C SER A 5 -22.69 -32.08 -24.62
N ALA A 6 -23.09 -31.86 -23.37
CA ALA A 6 -22.99 -30.59 -22.64
C ALA A 6 -21.57 -30.35 -22.06
N SER A 7 -20.52 -30.61 -22.84
CA SER A 7 -19.13 -30.57 -22.35
C SER A 7 -18.41 -29.24 -22.61
N ASP A 8 -19.05 -28.26 -23.27
CA ASP A 8 -18.44 -26.95 -23.57
C ASP A 8 -18.63 -25.88 -22.47
N LEU A 9 -19.16 -26.25 -21.28
CA LEU A 9 -19.55 -25.27 -20.25
C LEU A 9 -18.65 -25.20 -19.02
N PHE A 10 -17.57 -25.97 -18.95
CA PHE A 10 -16.65 -25.91 -17.82
C PHE A 10 -15.28 -25.40 -18.22
N GLY A 11 -14.98 -24.16 -17.79
CA GLY A 11 -13.70 -23.96 -17.12
C GLY A 11 -12.77 -22.89 -17.65
N SER A 12 -13.18 -22.02 -18.58
CA SER A 12 -12.46 -20.74 -18.74
C SER A 12 -12.91 -19.74 -17.67
N LEU A 13 -12.74 -20.13 -16.41
CA LEU A 13 -12.58 -19.18 -15.33
C LEU A 13 -11.19 -18.58 -15.51
N VAL A 14 -11.08 -17.64 -16.45
CA VAL A 14 -10.14 -16.54 -16.23
C VAL A 14 -10.55 -15.99 -14.86
N PRO A 15 -9.68 -16.03 -13.83
CA PRO A 15 -9.95 -15.22 -12.66
C PRO A 15 -9.80 -13.79 -13.16
N GLY A 16 -10.90 -13.26 -13.69
CA GLY A 16 -11.03 -11.84 -13.94
C GLY A 16 -10.62 -11.20 -12.64
N GLN A 17 -9.60 -10.36 -12.72
CA GLN A 17 -9.31 -9.35 -11.72
C GLN A 17 -10.62 -8.59 -11.47
N GLN A 18 -11.46 -9.10 -10.58
CA GLN A 18 -12.38 -8.24 -9.86
C GLN A 18 -11.44 -7.35 -9.07
N GLU A 19 -11.16 -6.16 -9.64
CA GLU A 19 -10.89 -4.99 -8.84
C GLU A 19 -12.05 -4.91 -7.85
N SER A 20 -11.83 -5.50 -6.68
CA SER A 20 -12.83 -5.45 -5.64
C SER A 20 -12.96 -3.96 -5.29
N PRO A 21 -14.19 -3.44 -5.17
CA PRO A 21 -14.42 -2.07 -4.70
C PRO A 21 -13.70 -1.76 -3.37
N GLN A 22 -13.27 -2.82 -2.67
CA GLN A 22 -12.50 -2.81 -1.44
C GLN A 22 -11.04 -2.35 -1.63
N ALA A 23 -10.42 -2.58 -2.80
CA ALA A 23 -9.05 -2.11 -3.07
C ALA A 23 -9.00 -0.58 -3.10
N GLU A 24 -9.94 0.09 -3.76
CA GLU A 24 -10.03 1.56 -3.76
C GLU A 24 -10.25 2.16 -2.36
N LEU A 25 -10.86 1.40 -1.44
CA LEU A 25 -11.02 1.84 -0.04
C LEU A 25 -9.67 1.92 0.68
N VAL A 26 -8.66 1.14 0.26
CA VAL A 26 -7.30 1.22 0.81
C VAL A 26 -6.70 2.60 0.55
N VAL A 27 -6.83 3.12 -0.67
CA VAL A 27 -6.34 4.48 -1.00
C VAL A 27 -7.07 5.53 -0.17
N LYS A 28 -8.41 5.44 -0.12
CA LYS A 28 -9.25 6.38 0.66
C LYS A 28 -8.90 6.36 2.15
N ALA A 29 -8.50 5.21 2.69
CA ALA A 29 -8.12 5.07 4.08
C ALA A 29 -6.66 5.49 4.34
N MET A 30 -5.70 5.02 3.54
CA MET A 30 -4.26 5.19 3.81
C MET A 30 -3.70 6.54 3.39
N VAL A 31 -4.15 7.15 2.29
CA VAL A 31 -3.60 8.44 1.82
C VAL A 31 -3.77 9.56 2.87
N PRO A 32 -4.96 9.75 3.49
CA PRO A 32 -5.10 10.73 4.57
C PRO A 32 -4.21 10.43 5.78
N ILE A 33 -3.98 9.15 6.08
CA ILE A 33 -3.14 8.70 7.20
C ILE A 33 -1.67 9.02 6.93
N VAL A 34 -1.17 8.75 5.72
CA VAL A 34 0.19 9.09 5.30
C VAL A 34 0.42 10.60 5.38
N LYS A 35 -0.52 11.40 4.83
CA LYS A 35 -0.46 12.87 4.91
C LYS A 35 -0.47 13.36 6.36
N ARG A 36 -1.33 12.80 7.22
CA ARG A 36 -1.40 13.15 8.64
C ARG A 36 -0.12 12.80 9.39
N ALA A 37 0.48 11.64 9.10
CA ALA A 37 1.74 11.21 9.70
C ALA A 37 2.88 12.17 9.34
N MET A 38 2.92 12.62 8.08
CA MET A 38 3.94 13.58 7.62
C MET A 38 3.78 14.98 8.21
N THR A 39 2.54 15.44 8.39
CA THR A 39 2.26 16.83 8.81
C THR A 39 2.15 17.03 10.31
N SER A 40 1.76 16.00 11.08
CA SER A 40 1.46 16.18 12.51
C SER A 40 2.72 16.33 13.36
N THR A 41 2.86 17.41 14.12
CA THR A 41 3.95 17.54 15.10
C THR A 41 3.79 16.64 16.33
N ASN A 42 2.61 16.04 16.53
CA ASN A 42 2.30 15.17 17.66
C ASN A 42 2.80 13.73 17.42
N LYS A 43 3.72 13.26 18.28
CA LYS A 43 4.28 11.90 18.21
C LYS A 43 3.23 10.80 18.36
N ALA A 44 2.20 11.00 19.19
CA ALA A 44 1.13 10.02 19.37
C ALA A 44 0.26 9.89 18.10
N VAL A 45 0.00 11.00 17.41
CA VAL A 45 -0.73 11.00 16.12
C VAL A 45 0.09 10.33 15.03
N PHE A 46 1.41 10.56 15.02
CA PHE A 46 2.32 9.86 14.10
C PHE A 46 2.29 8.35 14.35
N GLN A 47 2.47 7.91 15.60
CA GLN A 47 2.45 6.49 15.95
C GLN A 47 1.10 5.84 15.63
N ALA A 48 -0.01 6.48 16.00
CA ALA A 48 -1.36 5.99 15.68
C ALA A 48 -1.59 5.89 14.16
N SER A 49 -0.94 6.75 13.37
CA SER A 49 -1.00 6.68 11.91
C SER A 49 -0.23 5.49 11.36
N LEU A 50 0.95 5.17 11.91
CA LEU A 50 1.68 3.94 11.56
C LEU A 50 0.87 2.69 11.91
N ASP A 51 0.27 2.64 13.09
CA ASP A 51 -0.56 1.51 13.53
C ASP A 51 -1.83 1.37 12.68
N SER A 52 -2.41 2.49 12.25
CA SER A 52 -3.56 2.48 11.33
C SER A 52 -3.20 1.88 9.97
N MET A 53 -2.01 2.15 9.44
CA MET A 53 -1.55 1.54 8.18
C MET A 53 -1.46 0.01 8.28
N ARG A 54 -0.94 -0.51 9.39
CA ARG A 54 -0.90 -1.96 9.66
C ARG A 54 -2.30 -2.56 9.81
N ARG A 55 -3.22 -1.86 10.48
CA ARG A 55 -4.61 -2.32 10.60
C ARG A 55 -5.33 -2.37 9.26
N ILE A 56 -5.07 -1.41 8.38
CA ILE A 56 -5.65 -1.40 7.03
C ILE A 56 -5.11 -2.58 6.23
N GLU A 57 -3.80 -2.86 6.29
CA GLU A 57 -3.26 -4.08 5.68
C GLU A 57 -3.96 -5.33 6.21
N HIS A 58 -4.11 -5.48 7.53
CA HIS A 58 -4.83 -6.63 8.10
C HIS A 58 -6.30 -6.74 7.65
N MET A 59 -6.97 -5.62 7.38
CA MET A 59 -8.37 -5.59 6.96
C MET A 59 -8.57 -5.89 5.47
N PHE A 60 -7.69 -5.40 4.60
CA PHE A 60 -7.84 -5.47 3.15
C PHE A 60 -6.87 -6.45 2.48
N GLY A 61 -5.88 -6.92 3.23
CA GLY A 61 -4.80 -7.78 2.78
C GLY A 61 -3.66 -7.03 2.10
N GLN A 62 -2.46 -7.59 2.20
CA GLN A 62 -1.26 -7.12 1.51
C GLN A 62 -1.47 -6.84 0.02
N SER A 63 -2.14 -7.73 -0.73
CA SER A 63 -2.35 -7.54 -2.17
C SER A 63 -3.17 -6.28 -2.52
N ALA A 64 -4.01 -5.79 -1.61
CA ALA A 64 -4.75 -4.55 -1.82
C ALA A 64 -3.87 -3.31 -1.58
N VAL A 65 -2.91 -3.40 -0.64
CA VAL A 65 -1.89 -2.37 -0.43
C VAL A 65 -0.95 -2.29 -1.64
N ASP A 66 -0.52 -3.44 -2.16
CA ASP A 66 0.38 -3.53 -3.32
C ASP A 66 -0.18 -2.86 -4.57
N LYS A 67 -1.48 -3.09 -4.86
CA LYS A 67 -2.18 -2.47 -5.99
C LYS A 67 -2.15 -0.94 -5.95
N HIS A 68 -1.99 -0.37 -4.77
CA HIS A 68 -2.07 1.07 -4.55
C HIS A 68 -0.77 1.66 -4.00
N ILE A 69 0.32 0.88 -4.02
CA ILE A 69 1.59 1.29 -3.44
C ILE A 69 2.16 2.53 -4.14
N GLU A 70 1.93 2.68 -5.45
CA GLU A 70 2.36 3.84 -6.22
C GLU A 70 1.66 5.12 -5.77
N THR A 71 0.33 5.08 -5.56
CA THR A 71 -0.42 6.24 -5.05
C THR A 71 0.01 6.61 -3.62
N LEU A 72 0.33 5.63 -2.79
CA LEU A 72 0.86 5.86 -1.44
C LEU A 72 2.27 6.47 -1.49
N ALA A 73 3.10 6.01 -2.42
CA ALA A 73 4.43 6.56 -2.67
C ALA A 73 4.34 8.03 -3.12
N GLU A 74 3.46 8.36 -4.07
CA GLU A 74 3.23 9.74 -4.51
C GLU A 74 2.77 10.64 -3.36
N ALA A 75 1.86 10.14 -2.51
CA ALA A 75 1.40 10.87 -1.35
C ALA A 75 2.53 11.13 -0.34
N LEU A 76 3.47 10.18 -0.19
CA LEU A 76 4.66 10.34 0.63
C LEU A 76 5.63 11.36 0.01
N GLU A 77 5.95 11.20 -1.28
CA GLU A 77 6.85 12.07 -2.05
C GLU A 77 6.42 13.53 -2.01
N ALA A 78 5.12 13.79 -2.20
CA ALA A 78 4.54 15.13 -2.13
C ALA A 78 4.74 15.83 -0.77
N GLN A 79 5.00 15.06 0.29
CA GLN A 79 5.21 15.58 1.65
C GLN A 79 6.69 15.62 2.06
N LEU A 80 7.58 14.97 1.30
CA LEU A 80 9.03 14.92 1.58
C LEU A 80 9.79 16.16 1.12
N THR A 81 9.13 17.12 0.48
CA THR A 81 9.72 18.42 0.05
C THR A 81 10.25 19.31 1.19
N ASN A 82 10.13 18.88 2.45
CA ASN A 82 10.65 19.61 3.62
C ASN A 82 11.84 18.88 4.30
N PRO A 83 12.99 19.55 4.52
CA PRO A 83 14.23 18.93 5.01
C PRO A 83 14.17 18.42 6.47
N CYS A 84 13.17 18.81 7.28
CA CYS A 84 12.92 18.25 8.60
C CYS A 84 12.16 16.91 8.59
N GLY A 85 11.67 16.46 7.42
CA GLY A 85 10.81 15.29 7.25
C GLY A 85 11.54 13.95 7.17
N ASP A 86 12.87 13.95 7.26
CA ASP A 86 13.68 12.84 6.76
C ASP A 86 13.48 11.53 7.55
N SER A 87 13.48 11.63 8.88
CA SER A 87 13.29 10.47 9.77
C SER A 87 11.85 9.96 9.79
N ARG A 88 10.86 10.84 9.61
CA ARG A 88 9.44 10.45 9.53
C ARG A 88 9.13 9.78 8.20
N GLY A 89 9.68 10.33 7.12
CA GLY A 89 9.66 9.72 5.80
C GLY A 89 10.20 8.30 5.82
N ALA A 90 11.38 8.10 6.42
CA ALA A 90 11.99 6.79 6.58
C ALA A 90 11.09 5.82 7.37
N LEU A 91 10.46 6.26 8.47
CA LEU A 91 9.58 5.41 9.27
C LEU A 91 8.26 5.05 8.56
N ILE A 92 7.68 5.97 7.80
CA ILE A 92 6.49 5.68 6.98
C ILE A 92 6.87 4.72 5.86
N LEU A 93 7.99 4.96 5.17
CA LEU A 93 8.50 4.08 4.12
C LEU A 93 8.77 2.66 4.65
N LYS A 94 9.39 2.56 5.83
CA LYS A 94 9.61 1.29 6.53
C LYS A 94 8.29 0.59 6.86
N THR A 95 7.29 1.36 7.30
CA THR A 95 5.97 0.79 7.62
C THR A 95 5.28 0.30 6.35
N LEU A 96 5.27 1.09 5.27
CA LEU A 96 4.72 0.70 3.97
C LEU A 96 5.41 -0.55 3.42
N SER A 97 6.75 -0.59 3.47
CA SER A 97 7.55 -1.74 3.04
C SER A 97 7.28 -3.01 3.85
N ALA A 98 6.85 -2.87 5.11
CA ALA A 98 6.51 -4.00 5.97
C ALA A 98 5.07 -4.52 5.77
N VAL A 99 4.20 -3.73 5.15
CA VAL A 99 2.78 -4.08 4.91
C VAL A 99 2.49 -4.40 3.44
N CYS A 100 3.47 -4.28 2.56
CA CYS A 100 3.36 -4.64 1.14
C CYS A 100 4.21 -5.89 0.83
N SER A 101 4.07 -6.45 -0.37
CA SER A 101 4.94 -7.55 -0.83
C SER A 101 6.38 -7.09 -1.02
N GLN A 102 7.29 -8.06 -1.17
CA GLN A 102 8.71 -7.81 -1.39
C GLN A 102 8.96 -7.03 -2.69
N ASP A 103 8.22 -7.30 -3.76
CA ASP A 103 8.32 -6.57 -5.03
C ASP A 103 7.88 -5.11 -4.88
N ALA A 104 6.76 -4.87 -4.19
CA ALA A 104 6.27 -3.54 -3.88
C ALA A 104 7.25 -2.77 -2.96
N ALA A 105 7.84 -3.44 -1.98
CA ALA A 105 8.86 -2.87 -1.09
C ALA A 105 10.13 -2.50 -1.87
N ALA A 106 10.58 -3.36 -2.79
CA ALA A 106 11.71 -3.07 -3.65
C ALA A 106 11.44 -1.90 -4.61
N ALA A 107 10.19 -1.76 -5.11
CA ALA A 107 9.78 -0.60 -5.90
C ALA A 107 9.82 0.69 -5.07
N LEU A 108 9.35 0.65 -3.82
CA LEU A 108 9.44 1.76 -2.88
C LEU A 108 10.90 2.16 -2.60
N GLN A 109 11.78 1.20 -2.32
CA GLN A 109 13.19 1.47 -2.05
C GLN A 109 13.91 2.11 -3.26
N ARG A 110 13.62 1.63 -4.47
CA ARG A 110 14.16 2.23 -5.71
C ARG A 110 13.69 3.68 -5.91
N ARG A 111 12.46 4.00 -5.50
CA ARG A 111 11.89 5.36 -5.59
C ARG A 111 12.40 6.29 -4.50
N PHE A 112 12.75 5.75 -3.33
CA PHE A 112 13.20 6.50 -2.15
C PHE A 112 14.60 6.05 -1.67
N PRO A 113 15.66 6.10 -2.51
CA PRO A 113 16.97 5.52 -2.20
C PRO A 113 17.60 6.13 -0.94
N LYS A 114 17.47 7.45 -0.75
CA LYS A 114 17.99 8.17 0.43
C LYS A 114 17.39 7.71 1.76
N TYR A 115 16.20 7.12 1.72
CA TYR A 115 15.46 6.63 2.89
C TYR A 115 15.66 5.14 3.12
N ALA A 116 16.04 4.40 2.06
CA ALA A 116 16.44 3.00 2.16
C ALA A 116 17.78 2.84 2.91
N GLU A 117 18.70 3.81 2.77
CA GLU A 117 20.02 3.80 3.42
C GLU A 117 20.00 4.21 4.91
N GLN A 118 18.93 4.86 5.38
CA GLN A 118 18.78 5.22 6.81
C GLN A 118 18.27 4.04 7.67
N VAL A 119 18.12 2.86 7.08
CA VAL A 119 17.79 1.62 7.78
C VAL A 119 19.09 0.91 8.19
N CYS A 120 19.77 1.45 9.19
CA CYS A 120 20.78 0.75 9.98
C CYS A 120 20.33 0.69 11.44
#